data_AF-A0A1B7ZD42-F1
#
_entry.id   AF-A0A1B7ZD42-F1
#
_cell.length_a   1.000
_cell.length_b   1.000
_cell.length_c   1.000
_cell.angle_alpha   90.00
_cell.angle_beta   90.00
_cell.angle_gamma   90.00
#
_symmetry.space_group_name_H-M   'P 1'
#
loop_
_entity.id
_entity.type
_entity.pdbx_description
1 polymer ?
#
loop_
_entity_poly.entity_id
_entity_poly.type
_entity_poly.pdbx_seq_one_letter_code
_entity_poly.pdbx_strand_id
1 'polypeptide(L)'
;MLLGDFNNWKSNDSAHQMEKKDGSYSKTIKLKNGKRYEFRYLSEDKGWFNDHAADDYVRSPYIGIDNSVVDLSALPEKKKPVKKTAVKKPTVKKAAVKKPVAKKPETKPKKDDLKKIEGVGPKIASILTEKGYGTFEKLSKASVKSLEDILKAAGPRYTMHKPGTWPKQAKLAAAGDWDKLKTLQEKLDGGK
;
A
#
# COMPACT_ATOMS: atom_id res chain seq x y z
N MET A 1 12.14 11.61 8.81
CA MET A 1 12.89 12.51 7.91
C MET A 1 12.61 12.13 6.48
N LEU A 2 12.63 13.11 5.57
CA LEU A 2 12.52 12.89 4.12
C LEU A 2 13.89 13.16 3.49
N LEU A 3 14.49 12.16 2.85
CA LEU A 3 15.84 12.22 2.30
C LEU A 3 15.82 11.85 0.83
N GLY A 4 16.65 12.49 0.01
CA GLY A 4 16.66 12.26 -1.43
C GLY A 4 17.67 13.11 -2.17
N ASP A 5 17.55 13.15 -3.49
CA ASP A 5 18.49 13.88 -4.35
C ASP A 5 18.53 15.39 -4.03
N PHE A 6 17.40 15.96 -3.59
CA PHE A 6 17.26 17.37 -3.23
C PHE A 6 18.05 17.79 -2.00
N ASN A 7 18.52 16.84 -1.18
CA ASN A 7 19.38 17.12 -0.03
C ASN A 7 20.64 16.25 0.01
N ASN A 8 21.00 15.66 -1.14
CA ASN A 8 22.15 14.75 -1.28
C ASN A 8 22.13 13.63 -0.23
N TRP A 9 20.94 13.13 0.15
CA TRP A 9 20.78 12.03 1.10
C TRP A 9 21.39 12.26 2.50
N LYS A 10 21.64 13.52 2.88
CA LYS A 10 22.24 13.86 4.18
C LYS A 10 21.24 13.74 5.33
N SER A 11 21.47 12.80 6.24
CA SER A 11 20.64 12.56 7.44
C SER A 11 21.01 13.42 8.65
N ASN A 12 22.12 14.15 8.59
CA ASN A 12 22.59 15.02 9.66
C ASN A 12 22.03 16.45 9.59
N ASP A 13 21.13 16.72 8.65
CA ASP A 13 20.48 18.00 8.46
C ASP A 13 18.99 17.95 8.87
N SER A 14 18.64 18.67 9.93
CA SER A 14 17.28 18.78 10.44
C SER A 14 16.33 19.53 9.50
N ALA A 15 16.83 20.24 8.48
CA ALA A 15 15.99 20.97 7.53
C ALA A 15 14.96 20.08 6.81
N HIS A 16 15.21 18.77 6.76
CA HIS A 16 14.34 17.78 6.11
C HIS A 16 13.61 16.86 7.08
N GLN A 17 13.57 17.23 8.37
CA GLN A 17 12.70 16.59 9.33
C GLN A 17 11.24 16.86 8.97
N MET A 18 10.43 15.81 9.05
CA MET A 18 9.01 15.86 8.74
C MET A 18 8.23 16.22 10.00
N GLU A 19 7.19 17.02 9.85
CA GLU A 19 6.34 17.43 10.96
C GLU A 19 5.20 16.44 11.13
N LYS A 20 4.96 16.02 12.37
CA LYS A 20 3.79 15.19 12.70
C LYS A 20 2.59 16.11 12.90
N LYS A 21 1.58 15.99 12.04
CA LYS A 21 0.32 16.74 12.11
C LYS A 21 -0.84 15.78 11.95
N ASP A 22 -1.76 15.80 12.92
CA ASP A 22 -2.98 14.97 12.92
C ASP A 22 -2.70 13.47 12.71
N GLY A 23 -1.60 12.98 13.30
CA GLY A 23 -1.18 11.57 13.18
C GLY A 23 -0.50 11.20 11.85
N SER A 24 -0.32 12.16 10.93
CA SER A 24 0.43 12.00 9.68
C SER A 24 1.73 12.78 9.72
N TYR A 25 2.76 12.33 8.98
CA TYR A 25 4.00 13.08 8.79
C TYR A 25 3.95 13.83 7.46
N SER A 26 4.28 15.12 7.46
CA SER A 26 4.25 15.96 6.27
C SER A 26 5.53 16.80 6.12
N LYS A 27 5.94 17.03 4.88
CA LYS A 27 7.01 17.95 4.52
C LYS A 27 6.75 18.51 3.12
N THR A 28 6.95 19.81 2.96
CA THR A 28 6.85 20.50 1.67
C THR A 28 8.23 20.88 1.18
N ILE A 29 8.59 20.45 -0.04
CA ILE A 29 9.87 20.75 -0.68
C ILE A 29 9.58 21.33 -2.07
N LYS A 30 10.33 22.34 -2.48
CA LYS A 30 10.27 22.88 -3.85
C LYS A 30 11.28 22.13 -4.72
N LEU A 31 10.81 21.44 -5.75
CA LEU A 31 11.63 20.71 -6.71
C LEU A 31 11.56 21.38 -8.09
N LYS A 32 12.64 21.27 -8.88
CA LYS A 32 12.66 21.77 -10.25
C LYS A 32 11.90 20.81 -11.18
N ASN A 33 10.95 21.35 -11.94
CA ASN A 33 10.17 20.61 -12.93
C ASN A 33 11.04 20.03 -14.06
N GLY A 34 10.50 19.03 -14.76
CA GLY A 34 11.16 18.37 -15.90
C GLY A 34 12.19 17.31 -15.49
N LYS A 35 12.16 16.86 -14.22
CA LYS A 35 13.15 15.94 -13.66
C LYS A 35 12.49 14.89 -12.78
N ARG A 36 13.15 13.73 -12.70
CA ARG A 36 12.84 12.68 -11.72
C ARG A 36 13.73 12.87 -10.50
N TYR A 37 13.20 12.65 -9.31
CA TYR A 37 13.96 12.70 -8.07
C TYR A 37 13.76 11.41 -7.29
N GLU A 38 14.86 10.83 -6.81
CA GLU A 38 14.84 9.70 -5.90
C GLU A 38 14.76 10.19 -4.45
N PHE A 39 14.01 9.48 -3.62
CA PHE A 39 13.84 9.78 -2.21
C PHE A 39 13.48 8.54 -1.39
N ARG A 40 13.65 8.63 -0.06
CA ARG A 40 13.16 7.69 0.94
C ARG A 40 12.82 8.40 2.26
N TYR A 41 12.10 7.71 3.11
CA TYR A 41 11.85 8.13 4.48
C TYR A 41 12.79 7.43 5.45
N LEU A 42 13.28 8.18 6.42
CA LEU A 42 14.05 7.65 7.56
C LEU A 42 13.28 7.93 8.84
N SER A 43 12.84 6.88 9.52
CA SER A 43 12.24 6.92 10.86
C SER A 43 13.27 6.44 11.88
N GLU A 44 13.27 7.04 13.07
CA GLU A 44 14.09 6.59 14.20
C GLU A 44 13.73 5.15 14.62
N ASP A 45 12.43 4.82 14.62
CA ASP A 45 11.95 3.51 15.08
C ASP A 45 12.02 2.42 14.00
N LYS A 46 11.69 2.77 12.75
CA LYS A 46 11.51 1.81 11.65
C LYS A 46 12.67 1.80 10.65
N GLY A 47 13.63 2.71 10.79
CA GLY A 47 14.72 2.87 9.84
C GLY A 47 14.22 3.37 8.49
N TRP A 48 14.90 2.95 7.42
CA TRP A 48 14.64 3.39 6.06
C TRP A 48 13.46 2.69 5.42
N PHE A 49 12.51 3.43 4.86
CA PHE A 49 11.38 2.89 4.11
C PHE A 49 10.98 3.79 2.93
N ASN A 50 10.21 3.24 2.01
CA ASN A 50 9.79 3.92 0.79
C ASN A 50 8.37 4.47 0.91
N ASP A 51 8.04 5.43 0.05
CA ASP A 51 6.65 5.83 -0.16
C ASP A 51 5.95 4.79 -1.03
N HIS A 52 4.89 4.20 -0.50
CA HIS A 52 4.06 3.22 -1.20
C HIS A 52 3.28 3.85 -2.37
N ALA A 53 3.09 5.16 -2.35
CA ALA A 53 2.43 5.96 -3.37
C ALA A 53 3.42 6.75 -4.25
N ALA A 54 4.71 6.38 -4.26
CA ALA A 54 5.69 6.93 -5.19
C ALA A 54 5.28 6.71 -6.66
N ASP A 55 5.72 7.60 -7.55
CA ASP A 55 5.44 7.50 -8.99
C ASP A 55 6.14 6.29 -9.62
N ASP A 56 7.33 5.94 -9.13
CA ASP A 56 8.10 4.76 -9.55
C ASP A 56 9.10 4.32 -8.45
N TYR A 57 9.86 3.26 -8.71
CA TYR A 57 10.96 2.81 -7.87
C TYR A 57 12.21 2.54 -8.70
N VAL A 58 13.36 3.03 -8.25
CA VAL A 58 14.65 2.84 -8.92
C VAL A 58 15.60 2.07 -8.01
N ARG A 59 16.35 1.14 -8.60
CA ARG A 59 17.37 0.38 -7.88
C ARG A 59 18.46 1.31 -7.38
N SER A 60 18.66 1.36 -6.07
CA SER A 60 19.77 2.12 -5.51
C SER A 60 21.10 1.37 -5.75
N PRO A 61 22.26 2.06 -5.63
CA PRO A 61 23.57 1.41 -5.68
C PRO A 61 23.80 0.35 -4.60
N TYR A 62 22.98 0.36 -3.54
CA TYR A 62 23.07 -0.60 -2.44
C TYR A 62 22.25 -1.85 -2.76
N ILE A 63 22.88 -3.01 -2.56
CA ILE A 63 22.30 -4.32 -2.89
C ILE A 63 20.97 -4.51 -2.15
N GLY A 64 19.92 -4.82 -2.92
CA GLY A 64 18.61 -5.15 -2.36
C GLY A 64 17.79 -3.95 -1.88
N ILE A 65 18.25 -2.73 -2.17
CA ILE A 65 17.59 -1.48 -1.76
C ILE A 65 17.11 -0.73 -3.00
N ASP A 66 15.82 -0.39 -3.01
CA ASP A 66 15.21 0.44 -4.05
C ASP A 66 14.79 1.79 -3.44
N ASN A 67 14.87 2.87 -4.20
CA ASN A 67 14.46 4.22 -3.82
C ASN A 67 13.09 4.52 -4.42
N SER A 68 12.27 5.31 -3.69
CA SER A 68 11.05 5.89 -4.25
C SER A 68 11.40 6.98 -5.26
N VAL A 69 10.61 7.13 -6.31
CA VAL A 69 10.77 8.18 -7.32
C VAL A 69 9.55 9.07 -7.35
N VAL A 70 9.79 10.37 -7.45
CA VAL A 70 8.80 11.35 -7.90
C VAL A 70 9.17 11.81 -9.31
N ASP A 71 8.25 11.68 -10.26
CA ASP A 71 8.47 12.00 -11.67
C ASP A 71 7.80 13.32 -12.04
N LEU A 72 8.61 14.37 -12.18
CA LEU A 72 8.16 15.69 -12.63
C LEU A 72 8.49 15.92 -14.12
N SER A 73 8.77 14.88 -14.90
CA SER A 73 9.10 14.99 -16.33
C SER A 73 7.89 15.36 -17.20
N ALA A 74 6.72 14.84 -16.87
CA ALA A 74 5.45 15.22 -17.49
C ALA A 74 4.72 16.19 -16.56
N LEU A 75 4.56 17.44 -16.99
CA LEU A 75 3.67 18.38 -16.30
C LEU A 75 2.23 18.11 -16.73
N PRO A 76 1.36 17.52 -15.90
CA PRO A 76 -0.07 17.68 -16.12
C PRO A 76 -0.41 19.15 -15.89
N GLU A 77 -1.14 19.77 -16.82
CA GLU A 77 -1.73 21.09 -16.58
C GLU A 77 -2.48 21.10 -15.24
N LYS A 78 -2.23 22.13 -14.42
CA LYS A 78 -2.79 22.30 -13.07
C LYS A 78 -4.31 22.05 -13.03
N LYS A 79 -4.74 20.86 -12.61
CA LYS A 79 -6.08 20.70 -12.02
C LYS A 79 -6.01 21.10 -10.54
N LYS A 80 -6.63 22.25 -10.26
CA LYS A 80 -6.80 22.88 -8.93
C LYS A 80 -7.17 21.88 -7.83
N PRO A 81 -6.76 22.13 -6.57
CA PRO A 81 -6.96 21.21 -5.46
C PRO A 81 -8.45 21.14 -5.10
N VAL A 82 -9.03 19.94 -5.12
CA VAL A 82 -10.38 19.73 -4.57
C VAL A 82 -10.25 19.56 -3.06
N LYS A 83 -10.38 20.69 -2.35
CA LYS A 83 -10.87 20.76 -0.96
C LYS A 83 -12.13 19.90 -0.83
N LYS A 84 -12.16 18.97 0.12
CA LYS A 84 -13.40 18.49 0.77
C LYS A 84 -13.11 18.35 2.27
N THR A 85 -13.29 19.41 3.06
CA THR A 85 -14.48 19.66 3.89
C THR A 85 -14.90 18.46 4.72
N ALA A 86 -14.67 18.57 6.03
CA ALA A 86 -15.34 17.82 7.07
C ALA A 86 -16.86 17.86 6.90
N VAL A 87 -17.55 16.80 7.35
CA VAL A 87 -18.68 16.83 8.31
C VAL A 87 -19.54 15.53 8.23
N LYS A 88 -19.73 14.95 9.42
CA LYS A 88 -20.82 14.07 9.92
C LYS A 88 -20.81 12.55 9.70
N LYS A 89 -20.41 11.88 10.78
CA LYS A 89 -20.94 10.61 11.32
C LYS A 89 -22.48 10.64 11.35
N PRO A 90 -23.15 9.49 11.13
CA PRO A 90 -23.89 8.92 12.25
C PRO A 90 -23.64 7.42 12.44
N THR A 91 -23.90 7.01 13.67
CA THR A 91 -23.64 5.74 14.34
C THR A 91 -24.63 4.62 14.02
N VAL A 92 -24.08 3.42 13.77
CA VAL A 92 -24.46 2.08 14.28
C VAL A 92 -25.90 1.56 14.07
N LYS A 93 -26.05 0.43 13.36
CA LYS A 93 -26.75 -0.78 13.88
C LYS A 93 -26.47 -2.05 13.03
N LYS A 94 -26.30 -3.14 13.77
CA LYS A 94 -25.97 -4.52 13.40
C LYS A 94 -27.22 -5.27 12.92
N ALA A 95 -27.16 -5.98 11.80
CA ALA A 95 -27.93 -7.20 11.55
C ALA A 95 -27.38 -7.92 10.30
N ALA A 96 -27.26 -9.24 10.42
CA ALA A 96 -26.82 -10.14 9.37
C ALA A 96 -27.92 -10.36 8.30
N VAL A 97 -27.51 -11.06 7.24
CA VAL A 97 -28.32 -11.93 6.33
C VAL A 97 -28.48 -11.43 4.88
N LYS A 98 -27.75 -12.13 4.01
CA LYS A 98 -28.01 -12.58 2.62
C LYS A 98 -28.13 -11.55 1.48
N LYS A 99 -27.32 -11.82 0.45
CA LYS A 99 -27.34 -11.26 -0.92
C LYS A 99 -28.77 -11.26 -1.50
N PRO A 100 -29.07 -10.29 -2.38
CA PRO A 100 -28.90 -10.56 -3.80
C PRO A 100 -28.03 -9.51 -4.52
N VAL A 101 -27.49 -9.95 -5.64
CA VAL A 101 -26.56 -9.28 -6.54
C VAL A 101 -27.25 -8.09 -7.22
N ALA A 102 -26.64 -6.90 -7.19
CA ALA A 102 -27.03 -5.76 -8.03
C ALA A 102 -25.79 -5.08 -8.62
N LYS A 103 -25.64 -5.34 -9.92
CA LYS A 103 -24.71 -4.85 -10.94
C LYS A 103 -24.11 -3.45 -10.68
N LYS A 104 -22.77 -3.36 -10.66
CA LYS A 104 -21.98 -2.13 -10.89
C LYS A 104 -20.73 -2.53 -11.71
N PRO A 105 -20.30 -1.70 -12.66
CA PRO A 105 -19.98 -2.10 -14.03
C PRO A 105 -18.73 -2.97 -14.14
N GLU A 106 -18.82 -3.96 -15.04
CA GLU A 106 -17.67 -4.60 -15.66
C GLU A 106 -16.69 -3.54 -16.13
N THR A 107 -15.60 -3.39 -15.39
CA THR A 107 -14.38 -2.82 -15.93
C THR A 107 -13.35 -3.93 -15.91
N LYS A 108 -13.09 -4.43 -17.12
CA LYS A 108 -11.91 -5.15 -17.64
C LYS A 108 -10.85 -5.59 -16.61
N PRO A 109 -10.26 -6.79 -16.76
CA PRO A 109 -9.41 -7.45 -15.77
C PRO A 109 -8.11 -6.66 -15.48
N LYS A 110 -8.22 -5.59 -14.71
CA LYS A 110 -7.09 -4.93 -14.09
C LYS A 110 -6.71 -5.84 -12.94
N LYS A 111 -5.54 -6.47 -13.06
CA LYS A 111 -4.88 -7.15 -11.95
C LYS A 111 -4.92 -6.19 -10.77
N ASP A 112 -5.60 -6.59 -9.70
CA ASP A 112 -5.66 -5.75 -8.52
C ASP A 112 -4.30 -5.77 -7.84
N ASP A 113 -3.96 -4.66 -7.20
CA ASP A 113 -2.71 -4.62 -6.44
C ASP A 113 -2.88 -5.36 -5.11
N LEU A 114 -2.66 -6.67 -5.15
CA LEU A 114 -2.73 -7.55 -3.98
C LEU A 114 -1.79 -7.11 -2.85
N LYS A 115 -0.80 -6.25 -3.12
CA LYS A 115 0.11 -5.67 -2.12
C LYS A 115 -0.60 -4.79 -1.09
N LYS A 116 -1.86 -4.39 -1.34
CA LYS A 116 -2.68 -3.68 -0.36
C LYS A 116 -3.15 -4.57 0.81
N ILE A 117 -2.99 -5.88 0.67
CA ILE A 117 -3.29 -6.86 1.70
C ILE A 117 -2.04 -7.09 2.53
N GLU A 118 -2.20 -7.04 3.84
CA GLU A 118 -1.09 -7.14 4.77
C GLU A 118 -0.54 -8.57 4.78
N GLY A 119 0.79 -8.68 4.73
CA GLY A 119 1.48 -9.96 4.56
C GLY A 119 1.55 -10.44 3.10
N VAL A 120 0.81 -9.83 2.16
CA VAL A 120 0.97 -10.11 0.72
C VAL A 120 2.05 -9.20 0.15
N GLY A 121 3.30 -9.65 0.20
CA GLY A 121 4.42 -8.94 -0.42
C GLY A 121 4.41 -9.00 -1.96
N PRO A 122 5.27 -8.23 -2.66
CA PRO A 122 5.34 -8.21 -4.13
C PRO A 122 5.53 -9.60 -4.74
N LYS A 123 6.34 -10.45 -4.10
CA LYS A 123 6.63 -11.79 -4.58
C LYS A 123 5.44 -12.73 -4.37
N ILE A 124 4.76 -12.64 -3.22
CA ILE A 124 3.53 -13.37 -2.96
C ILE A 124 2.42 -12.91 -3.92
N ALA A 125 2.26 -11.61 -4.12
CA ALA A 125 1.31 -11.06 -5.09
C ALA A 125 1.57 -11.64 -6.50
N SER A 126 2.83 -11.76 -6.90
CA SER A 126 3.21 -12.40 -8.16
C SER A 126 2.81 -13.88 -8.20
N ILE A 127 3.17 -14.66 -7.16
CA ILE A 127 2.84 -16.08 -7.07
C ILE A 127 1.31 -16.30 -7.08
N LEU A 128 0.57 -15.50 -6.33
CA LEU A 128 -0.90 -15.55 -6.29
C LEU A 128 -1.49 -15.19 -7.66
N THR A 129 -0.95 -14.17 -8.33
CA THR A 129 -1.38 -13.79 -9.68
C THR A 129 -1.14 -14.91 -10.69
N GLU A 130 0.01 -15.57 -10.62
CA GLU A 130 0.38 -16.71 -11.46
C GLU A 130 -0.54 -17.92 -11.21
N LYS A 131 -0.94 -18.16 -9.96
CA LYS A 131 -1.93 -19.18 -9.58
C LYS A 131 -3.38 -18.76 -9.83
N GLY A 132 -3.60 -17.60 -10.47
CA GLY A 132 -4.92 -17.13 -10.88
C GLY A 132 -5.66 -16.28 -9.85
N TYR A 133 -5.09 -16.00 -8.67
CA TYR A 133 -5.64 -15.17 -7.59
C TYR A 133 -5.31 -13.67 -7.69
N GLY A 134 -4.92 -13.17 -8.87
CA GLY A 134 -4.47 -11.79 -9.11
C GLY A 134 -5.52 -10.67 -8.97
N THR A 135 -6.66 -10.93 -8.31
CA THR A 135 -7.69 -9.91 -8.01
C THR A 135 -8.17 -10.04 -6.58
N PHE A 136 -8.61 -8.95 -5.97
CA PHE A 136 -9.16 -8.95 -4.62
C PHE A 136 -10.37 -9.88 -4.51
N GLU A 137 -11.22 -9.91 -5.55
CA GLU A 137 -12.34 -10.83 -5.58
C GLU A 137 -11.93 -12.29 -5.55
N LYS A 138 -10.94 -12.68 -6.37
CA LYS A 138 -10.49 -14.07 -6.43
C LYS A 138 -9.78 -14.46 -5.15
N LEU A 139 -8.95 -13.58 -4.61
CA LEU A 139 -8.28 -13.81 -3.33
C LEU A 139 -9.28 -13.86 -2.15
N SER A 140 -10.37 -13.09 -2.20
CA SER A 140 -11.44 -13.14 -1.18
C SER A 140 -12.21 -14.46 -1.16
N LYS A 141 -12.26 -15.16 -2.31
CA LYS A 141 -12.89 -16.47 -2.48
C LYS A 141 -11.91 -17.63 -2.27
N ALA A 142 -10.61 -17.33 -2.18
CA ALA A 142 -9.57 -18.32 -1.95
C ALA A 142 -9.70 -18.92 -0.55
N SER A 143 -9.47 -20.24 -0.44
CA SER A 143 -9.41 -20.89 0.86
C SER A 143 -8.04 -20.68 1.49
N VAL A 144 -7.99 -20.58 2.82
CA VAL A 144 -6.71 -20.43 3.57
C VAL A 144 -5.78 -21.60 3.25
N LYS A 145 -6.32 -22.83 3.18
CA LYS A 145 -5.57 -24.03 2.83
C LYS A 145 -4.92 -23.93 1.44
N SER A 146 -5.66 -23.47 0.43
CA SER A 146 -5.11 -23.26 -0.92
C SER A 146 -3.98 -22.22 -0.93
N LEU A 147 -4.11 -21.15 -0.14
CA LEU A 147 -3.06 -20.13 -0.04
C LEU A 147 -1.81 -20.68 0.68
N GLU A 148 -1.99 -21.46 1.74
CA GLU A 148 -0.89 -22.14 2.43
C GLU A 148 -0.14 -23.10 1.50
N ASP A 149 -0.86 -23.92 0.73
CA ASP A 149 -0.27 -24.85 -0.24
C ASP A 149 0.54 -24.10 -1.31
N ILE A 150 0.04 -22.96 -1.78
CA ILE A 150 0.74 -22.10 -2.75
C ILE A 150 2.02 -21.51 -2.15
N LEU A 151 1.97 -21.03 -0.91
CA LEU A 151 3.15 -20.47 -0.22
C LEU A 151 4.18 -21.56 0.07
N LYS A 152 3.74 -22.75 0.48
CA LYS A 152 4.61 -23.90 0.73
C LYS A 152 5.30 -24.35 -0.55
N ALA A 153 4.57 -24.38 -1.68
CA ALA A 153 5.13 -24.67 -2.99
C ALA A 153 6.11 -23.58 -3.48
N ALA A 154 5.87 -22.31 -3.10
CA ALA A 154 6.77 -21.21 -3.42
C ALA A 154 8.05 -21.20 -2.58
N GLY A 155 8.03 -21.82 -1.39
CA GLY A 155 9.21 -22.13 -0.59
C GLY A 155 9.10 -21.74 0.90
N PRO A 156 10.03 -22.22 1.74
CA PRO A 156 9.98 -22.03 3.21
C PRO A 156 10.02 -20.57 3.65
N ARG A 157 10.55 -19.68 2.81
CA ARG A 157 10.60 -18.24 3.10
C ARG A 157 9.21 -17.62 3.18
N TYR A 158 8.21 -18.22 2.53
CA TYR A 158 6.86 -17.67 2.51
C TYR A 158 5.94 -18.27 3.58
N THR A 159 6.37 -19.33 4.26
CA THR A 159 5.57 -20.00 5.30
C THR A 159 5.51 -19.20 6.61
N MET A 160 6.39 -18.22 6.80
CA MET A 160 6.28 -17.25 7.91
C MET A 160 5.12 -16.27 7.73
N HIS A 161 4.62 -16.08 6.51
CA HIS A 161 3.43 -15.26 6.29
C HIS A 161 2.17 -16.06 6.58
N LYS A 162 1.23 -15.47 7.34
CA LYS A 162 -0.03 -16.11 7.73
C LYS A 162 -1.13 -15.74 6.72
N PRO A 163 -1.50 -16.61 5.76
CA PRO A 163 -2.53 -16.29 4.76
C PRO A 163 -3.95 -16.26 5.32
N GLY A 164 -4.17 -16.66 6.59
CA GLY A 164 -5.49 -16.72 7.22
C GLY A 164 -6.25 -15.38 7.24
N THR A 165 -5.56 -14.25 7.12
CA THR A 165 -6.15 -12.91 7.09
C THR A 165 -6.37 -12.39 5.67
N TRP A 166 -5.70 -12.97 4.66
CA TRP A 166 -5.72 -12.47 3.29
C TRP A 166 -7.10 -12.54 2.64
N PRO A 167 -7.89 -13.63 2.74
CA PRO A 167 -9.24 -13.64 2.18
C PRO A 167 -10.16 -12.58 2.81
N LYS A 168 -10.01 -12.32 4.12
CA LYS A 168 -10.80 -11.31 4.84
C LYS A 168 -10.43 -9.90 4.39
N GLN A 169 -9.14 -9.62 4.30
CA GLN A 169 -8.62 -8.35 3.81
C GLN A 169 -8.97 -8.12 2.33
N ALA A 170 -8.79 -9.14 1.48
CA ALA A 170 -9.18 -9.10 0.08
C ALA A 170 -10.67 -8.83 -0.11
N LYS A 171 -11.53 -9.38 0.76
CA LYS A 171 -12.97 -9.09 0.74
C LYS A 171 -13.28 -7.62 1.02
N LEU A 172 -12.58 -7.00 1.96
CA LEU A 172 -12.73 -5.58 2.26
C LEU A 172 -12.17 -4.71 1.13
N ALA A 173 -11.01 -5.08 0.59
CA ALA A 173 -10.40 -4.40 -0.56
C ALA A 173 -11.28 -4.49 -1.82
N ALA A 174 -11.87 -5.66 -2.11
CA ALA A 174 -12.82 -5.87 -3.20
C ALA A 174 -14.11 -5.05 -3.00
N ALA A 175 -14.54 -4.87 -1.76
CA ALA A 175 -15.69 -4.02 -1.41
C ALA A 175 -15.36 -2.51 -1.45
N GLY A 176 -14.08 -2.14 -1.59
CA GLY A 176 -13.62 -0.75 -1.47
C GLY A 176 -13.66 -0.22 -0.03
N ASP A 177 -13.83 -1.08 0.96
CA ASP A 177 -13.91 -0.76 2.39
C ASP A 177 -12.49 -0.56 2.97
N TRP A 178 -11.76 0.43 2.47
CA TRP A 178 -10.37 0.70 2.86
C TRP A 178 -10.22 1.08 4.34
N ASP A 179 -11.21 1.76 4.93
CA ASP A 179 -11.20 2.11 6.35
C ASP A 179 -11.27 0.87 7.24
N LYS A 180 -12.19 -0.05 6.95
CA LYS A 180 -12.31 -1.32 7.69
C LYS A 180 -11.09 -2.20 7.45
N LEU A 181 -10.52 -2.17 6.24
CA LEU A 181 -9.30 -2.88 5.93
C LEU A 181 -8.17 -2.38 6.83
N LYS A 182 -8.00 -1.06 6.95
CA LYS A 182 -6.99 -0.46 7.81
C LYS A 182 -7.20 -0.79 9.28
N THR A 183 -8.43 -0.69 9.79
CA THR A 183 -8.74 -1.11 11.18
C THR A 183 -8.47 -2.59 11.42
N LEU A 184 -8.76 -3.44 10.42
CA LEU A 184 -8.45 -4.87 10.51
C LEU A 184 -6.94 -5.09 10.53
N GLN A 185 -6.19 -4.37 9.70
CA GLN A 185 -4.72 -4.44 9.64
C GLN A 185 -4.07 -3.98 10.94
N GLU A 186 -4.51 -2.85 11.48
CA GLU A 186 -4.03 -2.34 12.78
C GLU A 186 -4.25 -3.36 13.92
N LYS A 187 -5.35 -4.12 13.87
CA LYS A 187 -5.63 -5.18 14.84
C LYS A 187 -4.76 -6.42 14.65
N LEU A 188 -4.26 -6.66 13.43
CA LEU A 188 -3.43 -7.81 13.10
C LEU A 188 -1.94 -7.52 13.35
N ASP A 189 -1.48 -6.30 13.08
CA ASP A 189 -0.12 -5.81 13.38
C ASP A 189 0.11 -5.69 14.90
N GLY A 190 -0.96 -5.45 15.67
CA GLY A 190 -0.93 -5.31 17.14
C GLY A 190 -0.89 -6.61 17.95
N GLY A 191 -0.78 -7.79 17.32
CA GLY A 191 -0.84 -9.08 18.02
C GLY A 191 0.25 -10.06 17.57
N LYS A 192 1.29 -10.21 18.39
CA LYS A 192 2.38 -11.20 18.36
C LYS A 192 2.00 -12.56 17.73
#